data_AF-A0A937Z2B3-F1
#
_entry.id   AF-A0A937Z2B3-F1
#
_cell.length_a   1.000
_cell.length_b   1.000
_cell.length_c   1.000
_cell.angle_alpha   90.00
_cell.angle_beta   90.00
_cell.angle_gamma   90.00
#
_symmetry.space_group_name_H-M   'P 1'
#
loop_
_entity.id
_entity.type
_entity.pdbx_description
1 polymer ?
#
loop_
_entity_poly.entity_id
_entity_poly.type
_entity_poly.pdbx_seq_one_letter_code
_entity_poly.pdbx_strand_id
1 'polypeptide(L)' 'MPPTLLAGAAQVDITPPAGVHLSGDIARHRPARLCVDPLFAKALVLEREGRKLCLLTLDATIVTAPYTARIREAAH' A
#
# COMPACT_ATOMS: atom_id res chain seq x y z
N MET A 1 31.15 -16.53 5.62
CA MET A 1 29.78 -16.27 6.13
C MET A 1 28.89 -15.95 4.92
N PRO A 2 27.66 -16.47 4.85
CA PRO A 2 26.74 -16.05 3.79
C PRO A 2 26.48 -14.54 3.93
N PRO A 3 26.24 -13.81 2.82
CA PRO A 3 26.04 -12.37 2.90
C PRO A 3 24.76 -12.04 3.68
N THR A 4 24.84 -11.04 4.55
CA THR A 4 23.72 -10.60 5.38
C THR A 4 22.62 -9.98 4.53
N LEU A 5 21.38 -10.44 4.73
CA LEU A 5 20.18 -9.80 4.20
C LEU A 5 19.63 -8.85 5.26
N LEU A 6 19.60 -7.55 4.95
CA LEU A 6 18.96 -6.54 5.80
C LEU A 6 17.48 -6.46 5.48
N ALA A 7 16.65 -6.22 6.51
CA ALA A 7 15.20 -6.09 6.37
C ALA A 7 14.69 -4.91 7.21
N GLY A 8 13.82 -4.10 6.62
CA GLY A 8 13.09 -3.02 7.29
C GLY A 8 11.61 -3.11 6.96
N ALA A 9 10.75 -2.78 7.92
CA ALA A 9 9.30 -2.80 7.73
C ALA A 9 8.67 -1.51 8.28
N ALA A 10 7.63 -1.03 7.59
CA ALA A 10 6.86 0.13 7.99
C ALA A 10 5.38 -0.03 7.63
N GLN A 11 4.52 0.66 8.37
CA GLN A 11 3.08 0.72 8.14
C GLN A 11 2.60 2.17 8.32
N VAL A 12 1.71 2.62 7.43
CA VAL A 12 1.04 3.92 7.54
C VAL A 12 -0.46 3.76 7.29
N ASP A 13 -1.27 4.49 8.06
CA ASP A 13 -2.72 4.57 7.88
C ASP A 13 -3.05 5.35 6.60
N ILE A 14 -3.88 4.75 5.75
CA ILE A 14 -4.37 5.31 4.49
C ILE A 14 -5.90 5.37 4.45
N THR A 15 -6.56 5.29 5.61
CA THR A 15 -8.02 5.33 5.73
C THR A 15 -8.55 6.64 5.14
N PRO A 16 -9.40 6.58 4.10
CA PRO A 16 -9.93 7.78 3.48
C PRO A 16 -10.93 8.48 4.40
N PRO A 17 -11.28 9.75 4.13
CA PRO A 17 -12.37 10.43 4.82
C PRO A 17 -13.68 9.62 4.79
N ALA A 18 -14.49 9.76 5.83
CA ALA A 18 -15.79 9.10 5.92
C ALA A 18 -16.71 9.49 4.75
N GLY A 19 -17.60 8.57 4.35
CA GLY A 19 -18.55 8.79 3.25
C GLY A 19 -18.00 8.57 1.84
N VAL A 20 -16.70 8.29 1.69
CA VAL A 20 -16.12 7.92 0.38
C VAL A 20 -16.80 6.66 -0.18
N HIS A 21 -16.98 6.61 -1.49
CA HIS A 21 -17.60 5.48 -2.17
C HIS A 21 -16.77 4.20 -1.99
N LEU A 22 -17.41 3.12 -1.56
CA LEU A 22 -16.80 1.80 -1.46
C LEU A 22 -16.49 1.23 -2.85
N SER A 23 -15.22 0.96 -3.09
CA SER A 23 -14.75 0.26 -4.29
C SER A 23 -15.24 -1.20 -4.32
N GLY A 24 -15.52 -1.71 -5.52
CA GLY A 24 -15.99 -3.08 -5.76
C GLY A 24 -17.50 -3.23 -5.97
N ASP A 25 -18.31 -2.22 -5.67
CA ASP A 25 -19.74 -2.18 -6.02
C ASP A 25 -19.96 -1.24 -7.22
N ILE A 26 -19.93 -1.81 -8.43
CA ILE A 26 -19.84 -1.05 -9.69
C ILE A 26 -21.21 -0.50 -10.13
N ALA A 27 -22.31 -1.00 -9.56
CA ALA A 27 -23.67 -0.68 -10.02
C ALA A 27 -24.41 0.35 -9.15
N ARG A 28 -23.93 0.62 -7.93
CA ARG A 28 -24.64 1.47 -6.97
C ARG A 28 -23.67 2.36 -6.21
N HIS A 29 -24.02 3.64 -6.08
CA HIS A 29 -23.30 4.50 -5.17
C HIS A 29 -23.53 4.05 -3.72
N ARG A 30 -22.46 3.60 -3.09
CA ARG A 30 -22.45 3.11 -1.72
C ARG A 30 -21.38 3.86 -0.91
N PRO A 31 -21.73 4.94 -0.21
CA PRO A 31 -20.78 5.65 0.64
C PRO A 31 -20.46 4.81 1.89
N ALA A 32 -19.20 4.86 2.33
CA ALA A 32 -18.75 4.21 3.56
C ALA A 32 -19.43 4.87 4.77
N ARG A 33 -20.20 4.07 5.53
CA ARG A 33 -20.93 4.53 6.73
C ARG A 33 -20.21 4.19 8.04
N LEU A 34 -19.36 3.17 8.01
CA LEU A 34 -18.61 2.68 9.16
C LEU A 34 -17.26 2.16 8.66
N CYS A 35 -16.20 2.49 9.40
CA CYS A 35 -14.88 1.90 9.27
C CYS A 35 -14.68 1.05 10.52
N VAL A 36 -14.66 -0.27 10.36
CA VAL A 36 -14.49 -1.22 11.47
C VAL A 36 -13.01 -1.31 11.85
N ASP A 37 -12.15 -1.44 10.84
CA ASP A 37 -10.70 -1.43 10.95
C ASP A 37 -10.11 -0.38 9.99
N PRO A 38 -9.05 0.34 10.38
CA PRO A 38 -8.34 1.25 9.49
C PRO A 38 -7.70 0.50 8.32
N LEU A 39 -7.51 1.22 7.21
CA LEU A 39 -6.82 0.71 6.03
C LEU A 39 -5.36 1.14 6.07
N PHE A 40 -4.44 0.25 5.70
CA PHE A 40 -3.02 0.53 5.78
C PHE A 40 -2.29 0.31 4.45
N ALA A 41 -1.21 1.08 4.27
CA ALA A 41 -0.12 0.74 3.37
C ALA A 41 1.02 0.14 4.21
N LYS A 42 1.54 -1.01 3.78
CA LYS A 42 2.59 -1.75 4.49
C LYS A 42 3.74 -2.03 3.54
N ALA A 43 4.95 -1.70 3.96
CA ALA A 43 6.17 -1.90 3.18
C ALA A 43 7.11 -2.87 3.90
N LEU A 44 7.66 -3.82 3.14
CA LEU A 44 8.82 -4.63 3.52
C LEU A 44 9.94 -4.33 2.53
N VAL A 45 11.05 -3.78 3.04
CA VAL A 45 12.25 -3.51 2.26
C VAL A 45 13.32 -4.53 2.63
N LEU A 46 13.87 -5.18 1.61
CA LEU A 46 14.98 -6.12 1.74
C LEU A 46 16.19 -5.54 1.01
N GLU A 47 17.36 -5.62 1.63
CA GLU A 47 18.61 -5.16 1.02
C GLU A 47 19.72 -6.20 1.18
N ARG A 48 20.43 -6.49 0.08
CA ARG A 48 21.66 -7.28 0.08
C ARG A 48 22.63 -6.72 -0.94
N GLU A 49 23.86 -6.45 -0.50
CA GLU A 49 24.96 -6.01 -1.38
C GLU A 49 24.55 -4.82 -2.27
N GLY A 50 23.86 -3.83 -1.70
CA GLY A 50 23.39 -2.62 -2.40
C GLY A 50 22.16 -2.83 -3.29
N ARG A 51 21.68 -4.07 -3.49
CA ARG A 51 20.41 -4.34 -4.19
C ARG A 51 19.25 -4.27 -3.21
N LYS A 52 18.26 -3.45 -3.54
CA LYS A 52 17.05 -3.25 -2.74
C LYS A 52 15.82 -3.81 -3.44
N LEU A 53 14.94 -4.43 -2.67
CA LEU A 53 13.61 -4.84 -3.07
C LEU A 53 12.61 -4.25 -2.06
N CYS A 54 11.56 -3.59 -2.55
CA CYS A 54 10.45 -3.15 -1.72
C CYS A 54 9.18 -3.91 -2.15
N LEU A 55 8.56 -4.61 -1.20
CA LEU A 55 7.23 -5.17 -1.33
C LEU A 55 6.23 -4.24 -0.63
N LEU A 56 5.29 -3.70 -1.38
CA LEU A 56 4.23 -2.84 -0.88
C LEU A 56 2.88 -3.56 -1.00
N THR A 57 2.16 -3.65 0.11
CA THR A 57 0.76 -4.09 0.12
C THR A 57 -0.13 -2.93 0.55
N LEU A 58 -1.27 -2.79 -0.12
CA LEU A 58 -2.25 -1.75 0.16
C LEU A 58 -3.58 -2.43 0.50
N ASP A 59 -4.23 -1.98 1.57
CA ASP A 59 -5.61 -2.37 1.88
C ASP A 59 -6.59 -1.62 0.94
N ALA A 60 -6.46 -1.89 -0.36
CA ALA A 60 -7.23 -1.28 -1.44
C ALA A 60 -7.62 -2.35 -2.47
N THR A 61 -8.79 -2.22 -3.09
CA THR A 61 -9.27 -3.19 -4.09
C THR A 61 -8.38 -3.23 -5.33
N ILE A 62 -7.86 -2.09 -5.76
CA ILE A 62 -7.04 -1.94 -6.97
C ILE A 62 -6.11 -0.73 -6.85
N VAL A 63 -4.94 -0.82 -7.46
CA VAL A 63 -4.07 0.32 -7.76
C VAL A 63 -3.86 0.37 -9.28
N THR A 64 -4.13 1.51 -9.89
CA THR A 64 -4.01 1.67 -11.34
C THR A 64 -2.56 1.96 -11.73
N ALA A 65 -2.20 1.69 -12.98
CA ALA A 65 -0.84 1.89 -13.49
C ALA A 65 -0.29 3.32 -13.23
N PRO A 66 -1.06 4.42 -13.40
CA PRO A 66 -0.58 5.75 -13.07
C PRO A 66 -0.19 5.93 -11.60
N TYR A 67 -0.98 5.39 -10.66
CA TYR A 67 -0.62 5.45 -9.22
C TYR A 67 0.59 4.58 -8.91
N THR A 68 0.68 3.38 -9.51
CA THR A 68 1.86 2.52 -9.37
C THR A 68 3.14 3.22 -9.85
N ALA A 69 3.09 3.93 -10.97
CA ALA A 69 4.22 4.70 -11.48
C ALA A 69 4.63 5.81 -10.51
N ARG A 70 3.67 6.61 -10.03
CA ARG A 70 3.93 7.68 -9.05
C ARG A 70 4.53 7.16 -7.74
N ILE A 71 4.06 6.02 -7.25
CA ILE A 71 4.62 5.38 -6.05
C ILE A 71 6.06 4.96 -6.29
N ARG A 72 6.37 4.38 -7.46
CA ARG A 72 7.73 3.96 -7.82
C ARG A 72 8.67 5.16 -7.96
N GLU A 73 8.22 6.25 -8.57
CA GLU A 73 8.98 7.49 -8.68
C GLU A 73 9.29 8.08 -7.30
N ALA A 74 8.35 8.06 -6.35
CA ALA A 74 8.59 8.59 -5.01
C ALA A 74 9.53 7.74 -4.14
N ALA A 75 9.76 6.46 -4.48
CA ALA A 75 10.47 5.49 -3.64
C ALA A 75 11.99 5.42 -3.87
N HIS A 76 12.61 6.51 -4.33
CA HIS A 76 14.04 6.63 -4.67
C HIS A 76 15.01 6.01 -3.65
#